data_AF-A0A6A5UD10-F1
#
_entry.id   AF-A0A6A5UD10-F1
#
_cell.length_a   1.000
_cell.length_b   1.000
_cell.length_c   1.000
_cell.angle_alpha   90.00
_cell.angle_beta   90.00
_cell.angle_gamma   90.00
#
_symmetry.space_group_name_H-M   'P 1'
#
loop_
_entity.id
_entity.type
_entity.pdbx_description
1 polymer ?
#
loop_
_entity_poly.entity_id
_entity_poly.type
_entity_poly.pdbx_seq_one_letter_code
_entity_poly.pdbx_strand_id
1 'polypeptide(L)'
;MCGSFLTIRDDNVYIIHQSAKDFLSQEASSDLFPYGIEDVHHSISLKSIQIMSKTIRRDMYSLRELGYPAKLVEPPDLDPLAAPRYACIYWIDHLGDSSLASAAASSVNLRDGGAVYEFLREKYLYWLEALSLCKSL
;
A
#
# COMPACT_ATOMS: atom_id res chain seq x y z
N MET A 1 -28.58 13.09 -11.96
CA MET A 1 -27.32 12.31 -12.02
C MET A 1 -26.46 12.77 -10.85
N CYS A 2 -25.99 11.86 -10.00
CA CYS A 2 -24.98 12.19 -8.99
C CYS A 2 -23.67 12.54 -9.70
N GLY A 3 -23.12 13.73 -9.48
CA GLY A 3 -21.87 14.19 -10.11
C GLY A 3 -20.59 13.73 -9.41
N SER A 4 -20.69 12.87 -8.41
CA SER A 4 -19.54 12.37 -7.64
C SER A 4 -19.14 10.98 -8.10
N PHE A 5 -17.83 10.75 -8.25
CA PHE A 5 -17.25 9.43 -8.54
C PHE A 5 -16.90 8.64 -7.26
N LEU A 6 -16.60 9.36 -6.19
CA LEU A 6 -16.15 8.82 -4.90
C LEU A 6 -17.09 9.20 -3.77
N THR A 7 -17.17 8.35 -2.76
CA THR A 7 -17.85 8.60 -1.49
C THR A 7 -16.99 8.15 -0.31
N ILE A 8 -17.21 8.73 0.86
CA ILE A 8 -16.58 8.29 2.11
C ILE A 8 -17.63 7.55 2.94
N ARG A 9 -17.30 6.35 3.39
CA ARG A 9 -18.13 5.54 4.28
C ARG A 9 -17.21 4.86 5.30
N ASP A 10 -17.57 4.88 6.58
CA ASP A 10 -16.81 4.22 7.64
C ASP A 10 -15.30 4.59 7.55
N ASP A 11 -15.01 5.87 7.34
CA ASP A 11 -13.66 6.47 7.12
C ASP A 11 -12.85 5.91 5.94
N ASN A 12 -13.50 5.19 5.02
CA ASN A 12 -12.90 4.63 3.81
C ASN A 12 -13.47 5.28 2.54
N VAL A 13 -12.62 5.40 1.51
CA VAL A 13 -12.99 5.95 0.21
C VAL A 13 -13.49 4.83 -0.70
N TYR A 14 -14.66 5.00 -1.30
CA TYR A 14 -15.28 4.05 -2.22
C TYR A 14 -15.66 4.69 -3.54
N ILE A 15 -15.60 3.90 -4.61
CA ILE A 15 -16.21 4.27 -5.90
C ILE A 15 -17.73 4.04 -5.80
N ILE A 16 -18.52 5.04 -6.19
CA ILE A 16 -19.97 5.04 -5.98
C ILE A 16 -20.69 3.96 -6.80
N HIS A 17 -20.26 3.70 -8.04
CA HIS A 17 -20.92 2.77 -8.95
C HIS A 17 -19.94 2.14 -9.94
N GLN A 18 -20.28 0.96 -10.49
CA GLN A 18 -19.47 0.29 -11.52
C GLN A 18 -19.21 1.19 -12.73
N SER A 19 -20.21 1.98 -13.15
CA SER A 19 -20.05 2.96 -14.24
C SER A 19 -19.02 4.05 -13.94
N ALA A 20 -18.88 4.46 -12.67
CA ALA A 20 -17.83 5.40 -12.26
C ALA A 20 -16.44 4.76 -12.35
N LYS A 21 -16.32 3.48 -11.98
CA LYS A 21 -15.09 2.71 -12.14
C LYS A 21 -14.72 2.56 -13.62
N ASP A 22 -15.67 2.15 -14.45
CA ASP A 22 -15.44 1.94 -15.89
C ASP A 22 -15.02 3.25 -16.57
N PHE A 23 -15.69 4.36 -16.25
CA PHE A 23 -15.32 5.67 -16.75
C PHE A 23 -13.87 6.05 -16.37
N LEU A 24 -13.50 5.91 -15.08
CA LEU A 24 -12.15 6.26 -14.61
C LEU A 24 -11.07 5.35 -15.20
N SER A 25 -11.36 4.06 -15.37
CA SER A 25 -10.39 3.06 -15.84
C SER A 25 -10.28 2.97 -17.37
N GLN A 26 -11.28 3.43 -18.12
CA GLN A 26 -11.32 3.31 -19.57
C GLN A 26 -11.40 4.68 -20.24
N GLU A 27 -12.53 5.38 -20.07
CA GLU A 27 -12.82 6.62 -20.82
C GLU A 27 -11.90 7.78 -20.44
N ALA A 28 -11.68 7.99 -19.14
CA ALA A 28 -10.83 9.06 -18.62
C ALA A 28 -9.36 8.63 -18.42
N SER A 29 -9.03 7.38 -18.75
CA SER A 29 -7.72 6.78 -18.41
C SER A 29 -6.55 7.54 -19.02
N SER A 30 -6.64 7.96 -20.28
CA SER A 30 -5.59 8.73 -20.95
C SER A 30 -5.36 10.12 -20.33
N ASP A 31 -6.42 10.73 -19.83
CA ASP A 31 -6.37 12.07 -19.24
C ASP A 31 -5.84 12.01 -17.80
N LEU A 32 -6.22 10.97 -17.05
CA LEU A 32 -5.79 10.75 -15.67
C LEU A 32 -4.37 10.19 -15.58
N PHE A 33 -3.98 9.34 -16.54
CA PHE A 33 -2.73 8.60 -16.54
C PHE A 33 -1.97 8.83 -17.85
N PRO A 34 -1.49 10.07 -18.10
CA PRO A 34 -0.83 10.42 -19.36
C PRO A 34 0.46 9.63 -19.61
N TYR A 35 1.05 9.04 -18.56
CA TYR A 35 2.25 8.20 -18.61
C TYR A 35 1.95 6.70 -18.45
N GLY A 36 0.68 6.31 -18.53
CA GLY A 36 0.22 4.95 -18.29
C GLY A 36 -0.12 4.68 -16.82
N ILE A 37 -1.02 3.73 -16.59
CA ILE A 37 -1.43 3.34 -15.23
C ILE A 37 -0.30 2.66 -14.47
N GLU A 38 0.65 2.06 -15.19
CA GLU A 38 1.80 1.36 -14.62
C GLU A 38 2.81 2.31 -13.98
N ASP A 39 2.96 3.53 -14.51
CA ASP A 39 3.75 4.60 -13.88
C ASP A 39 3.12 5.05 -12.56
N VAL A 40 1.78 5.12 -12.51
CA VAL A 40 1.06 5.43 -11.27
C VAL A 40 1.26 4.32 -10.24
N HIS A 41 1.14 3.06 -10.64
CA HIS A 41 1.44 1.92 -9.77
C HIS A 41 2.89 1.94 -9.27
N HIS A 42 3.85 2.26 -10.12
CA HIS A 42 5.25 2.43 -9.73
C HIS A 42 5.41 3.51 -8.66
N SER A 43 4.84 4.69 -8.90
CA SER A 43 4.85 5.82 -7.97
C SER A 43 4.22 5.48 -6.63
N ILE A 44 3.09 4.79 -6.61
CA ILE A 44 2.42 4.36 -5.37
C ILE A 44 3.27 3.32 -4.63
N SER A 45 3.88 2.37 -5.32
CA SER A 45 4.76 1.37 -4.69
C SER A 45 5.94 2.04 -3.96
N LEU A 46 6.61 3.00 -4.61
CA LEU A 46 7.73 3.74 -4.02
C LEU A 46 7.29 4.62 -2.85
N LYS A 47 6.17 5.34 -2.97
CA LYS A 47 5.62 6.14 -1.87
C LYS A 47 5.23 5.27 -0.68
N SER A 48 4.66 4.09 -0.94
CA SER A 48 4.31 3.12 0.09
C SER A 48 5.55 2.65 0.85
N ILE A 49 6.62 2.29 0.15
CA ILE A 49 7.92 1.93 0.75
C ILE A 49 8.46 3.08 1.60
N GLN A 50 8.42 4.33 1.11
CA GLN A 50 8.88 5.50 1.85
C GLN A 50 8.08 5.75 3.13
N ILE A 51 6.75 5.64 3.06
CA ILE A 51 5.86 5.80 4.22
C ILE A 51 6.20 4.72 5.25
N MET A 52 6.19 3.45 4.83
CA MET A 52 6.48 2.33 5.72
C MET A 52 7.86 2.45 6.36
N SER A 53 8.90 2.78 5.59
CA SER A 53 10.26 2.94 6.12
C SER A 53 10.34 3.95 7.27
N LYS A 54 9.52 5.00 7.22
CA LYS A 54 9.45 6.05 8.24
C LYS A 54 8.54 5.69 9.42
N THR A 55 7.47 4.96 9.18
CA THR A 55 6.41 4.74 10.18
C THR A 55 6.49 3.41 10.88
N ILE A 56 6.84 2.32 10.16
CA ILE A 56 6.90 0.99 10.77
C ILE A 56 8.16 0.83 11.59
N ARG A 57 7.95 0.29 12.78
CA ARG A 57 8.96 0.03 13.79
C ARG A 57 8.63 -1.29 14.47
N ARG A 58 9.63 -1.84 15.16
CA ARG A 58 9.42 -2.97 16.08
C ARG A 58 8.33 -2.64 17.10
N ASP A 59 7.50 -3.63 17.40
CA ASP A 59 6.49 -3.56 18.45
C ASP A 59 5.52 -2.39 18.22
N MET A 60 4.83 -2.45 17.07
CA MET A 60 3.97 -1.39 16.54
C MET A 60 2.89 -0.98 17.54
N TYR A 61 2.25 -1.97 18.17
CA TYR A 61 1.18 -1.76 19.16
C TYR A 61 1.69 -1.82 20.61
N SER A 62 3.01 -1.86 20.82
CA SER A 62 3.60 -1.89 22.16
C SER A 62 3.09 -3.03 23.04
N LEU A 63 2.96 -4.22 22.45
CA LEU A 63 2.47 -5.43 23.10
C LEU A 63 3.47 -5.97 24.12
N ARG A 64 4.77 -5.64 23.98
CA ARG A 64 5.89 -6.05 24.85
C ARG A 64 6.14 -7.57 24.95
N GLU A 65 5.18 -8.40 24.58
CA GLU A 65 5.26 -9.85 24.57
C GLU A 65 5.48 -10.40 23.15
N LEU A 66 6.40 -11.35 23.01
CA LEU A 66 6.64 -12.07 21.76
C LEU A 66 5.67 -13.24 21.62
N GLY A 67 5.19 -13.49 20.40
CA GLY A 67 4.39 -14.68 20.08
C GLY A 67 2.92 -14.62 20.46
N TYR A 68 2.43 -13.47 20.95
CA TYR A 68 1.00 -13.28 21.16
C TYR A 68 0.25 -13.39 19.82
N PRO A 69 -0.84 -14.17 19.72
CA PRO A 69 -1.54 -14.33 18.46
C PRO A 69 -2.09 -13.00 17.95
N ALA A 70 -1.55 -12.51 16.83
CA ALA A 70 -1.97 -11.24 16.24
C ALA A 70 -3.49 -11.18 15.98
N LYS A 71 -4.13 -12.32 15.70
CA LYS A 71 -5.59 -12.44 15.53
C LYS A 71 -6.43 -12.00 16.74
N LEU A 72 -5.84 -12.03 17.94
CA LEU A 72 -6.51 -11.65 19.20
C LEU A 72 -6.18 -10.21 19.60
N VAL A 73 -5.32 -9.52 18.84
CA VAL A 73 -4.92 -8.14 19.11
C VAL A 73 -5.89 -7.18 18.43
N GLU A 74 -6.49 -6.30 19.22
CA GLU A 74 -7.30 -5.19 18.74
C GLU A 74 -6.44 -3.92 18.52
N PRO A 75 -6.78 -3.07 17.53
CA PRO A 75 -6.13 -1.78 17.37
C PRO A 75 -6.30 -0.89 18.61
N PRO A 76 -5.26 -0.16 19.05
CA PRO A 76 -5.40 0.82 20.12
C PRO A 76 -6.18 2.06 19.63
N ASP A 77 -6.70 2.87 20.56
CA ASP A 77 -7.46 4.11 20.24
C ASP A 77 -6.69 5.05 19.30
N LEU A 78 -5.38 5.18 19.50
CA LEU A 78 -4.48 5.87 18.59
C LEU A 78 -3.73 4.85 17.74
N ASP A 79 -4.43 4.29 16.75
CA ASP A 79 -3.89 3.25 15.88
C ASP A 79 -2.67 3.74 15.09
N PRO A 80 -1.44 3.28 15.43
CA PRO A 80 -0.24 3.69 14.72
C PRO A 80 -0.16 3.12 13.30
N LEU A 81 -1.00 2.12 12.98
CA LEU A 81 -1.13 1.58 11.64
C LEU A 81 -2.19 2.30 10.80
N ALA A 82 -3.03 3.18 11.37
CA ALA A 82 -4.13 3.82 10.62
C ALA A 82 -3.64 4.47 9.31
N ALA A 83 -2.55 5.23 9.37
CA ALA A 83 -1.96 5.88 8.19
C ALA A 83 -1.20 4.91 7.25
N PRO A 84 -0.26 4.06 7.73
CA PRO A 84 0.48 3.18 6.83
C PRO A 84 -0.25 1.89 6.42
N ARG A 85 -1.44 1.59 6.96
CA ARG A 85 -2.18 0.32 6.72
C ARG A 85 -2.29 -0.03 5.25
N TYR A 86 -2.72 0.93 4.42
CA TYR A 86 -2.84 0.73 2.98
C TYR A 86 -1.48 0.37 2.35
N ALA A 87 -0.44 1.12 2.69
CA ALA A 87 0.91 0.87 2.20
C ALA A 87 1.44 -0.50 2.64
N CYS A 88 1.17 -0.92 3.89
CA CYS A 88 1.56 -2.23 4.38
C CYS A 88 0.94 -3.38 3.58
N ILE A 89 -0.31 -3.23 3.16
CA ILE A 89 -1.07 -4.29 2.47
C ILE A 89 -0.75 -4.31 0.97
N TYR A 90 -0.76 -3.16 0.30
CA TYR A 90 -0.88 -3.12 -1.17
C TYR A 90 0.40 -2.74 -1.93
N TRP A 91 1.52 -2.44 -1.25
CA TRP A 91 2.73 -1.97 -1.95
C TRP A 91 3.31 -3.01 -2.93
N ILE A 92 3.20 -4.30 -2.61
CA ILE A 92 3.66 -5.41 -3.49
C ILE A 92 2.75 -5.54 -4.70
N ASP A 93 1.43 -5.41 -4.54
CA ASP A 93 0.50 -5.46 -5.66
C ASP A 93 0.81 -4.36 -6.66
N HIS A 94 1.01 -3.13 -6.17
CA HIS A 94 1.43 -2.01 -7.01
C HIS A 94 2.80 -2.20 -7.65
N LEU A 95 3.75 -2.82 -6.95
CA LEU A 95 5.04 -3.16 -7.54
C LEU A 95 4.86 -4.17 -8.69
N GLY A 96 4.00 -5.20 -8.50
CA GLY A 96 3.63 -6.17 -9.51
C GLY A 96 3.02 -5.51 -10.75
N ASP A 97 1.98 -4.71 -10.56
CA ASP A 97 1.27 -4.00 -11.63
C ASP A 97 2.19 -3.03 -12.40
N SER A 98 3.16 -2.41 -11.71
CA SER A 98 4.16 -1.55 -12.37
C SER A 98 5.18 -2.32 -13.21
N SER A 99 5.54 -3.54 -12.78
CA SER A 99 6.61 -4.33 -13.37
C SER A 99 6.20 -5.03 -14.67
N LEU A 100 4.90 -5.22 -14.88
CA LEU A 100 4.34 -5.87 -16.07
C LEU A 100 4.51 -5.04 -17.36
N ALA A 101 4.69 -3.71 -17.25
CA ALA A 101 4.89 -2.83 -18.42
C ALA A 101 6.34 -2.37 -18.63
N SER A 102 7.20 -2.35 -17.60
CA SER A 102 8.58 -1.85 -17.72
C SER A 102 9.57 -2.65 -16.88
N ALA A 103 10.19 -3.65 -17.52
CA ALA A 103 11.28 -4.44 -16.93
C ALA A 103 12.49 -3.57 -16.52
N ALA A 104 12.71 -2.43 -17.18
CA ALA A 104 13.81 -1.53 -16.88
C ALA A 104 13.60 -0.79 -15.55
N ALA A 105 12.42 -0.24 -15.29
CA ALA A 105 12.13 0.49 -14.05
C ALA A 105 12.03 -0.43 -12.83
N SER A 106 11.49 -1.65 -13.01
CA SER A 106 11.43 -2.66 -11.94
C SER A 106 12.83 -3.17 -11.57
N SER A 107 13.71 -3.36 -12.55
CA SER A 107 15.09 -3.83 -12.30
C SER A 107 15.92 -2.88 -11.43
N VAL A 108 15.70 -1.58 -11.51
CA VAL A 108 16.44 -0.56 -10.74
C VAL A 108 16.04 -0.53 -9.26
N ASN A 109 14.77 -0.83 -8.96
CA ASN A 109 14.26 -0.88 -7.58
C ASN A 109 14.52 -2.22 -6.90
N LEU A 110 14.58 -3.29 -7.68
CA LEU A 110 14.76 -4.68 -7.22
C LEU A 110 16.23 -5.13 -7.13
N ARG A 111 17.16 -4.41 -7.77
CA ARG A 111 18.60 -4.69 -7.65
C ARG A 111 19.11 -4.47 -6.23
N ASP A 112 20.26 -5.07 -5.92
CA ASP A 112 21.00 -4.80 -4.69
C ASP A 112 21.26 -3.29 -4.54
N GLY A 113 20.91 -2.75 -3.36
CA GLY A 113 20.95 -1.30 -3.09
C GLY A 113 19.75 -0.51 -3.63
N GLY A 114 18.75 -1.17 -4.23
CA GLY A 114 17.49 -0.56 -4.64
C GLY A 114 16.51 -0.33 -3.48
N ALA A 115 15.49 0.51 -3.68
CA ALA A 115 14.55 0.89 -2.62
C ALA A 115 13.83 -0.30 -1.98
N VAL A 116 13.49 -1.34 -2.77
CA VAL A 116 12.85 -2.55 -2.26
C VAL A 116 13.84 -3.36 -1.42
N TYR A 117 15.07 -3.53 -1.92
CA TYR A 117 16.13 -4.24 -1.21
C TYR A 117 16.43 -3.60 0.15
N GLU A 118 16.67 -2.29 0.17
CA GLU A 118 16.98 -1.53 1.39
C GLU A 118 15.83 -1.63 2.41
N PHE A 119 14.58 -1.48 1.94
CA PHE A 119 13.41 -1.64 2.78
C PHE A 119 13.31 -3.04 3.40
N LEU A 120 13.41 -4.09 2.59
CA LEU A 120 13.32 -5.46 3.09
C LEU A 120 14.47 -5.77 4.06
N ARG A 121 15.69 -5.34 3.75
CA ARG A 121 16.85 -5.54 4.63
C ARG A 121 16.63 -4.94 6.03
N GLU A 122 16.02 -3.77 6.11
CA GLU A 122 15.89 -3.02 7.37
C GLU A 122 14.56 -3.25 8.09
N LYS A 123 13.48 -3.52 7.35
CA LYS A 123 12.11 -3.44 7.85
C LYS A 123 11.28 -4.69 7.63
N TYR A 124 11.80 -5.74 6.99
CA TYR A 124 11.02 -6.94 6.65
C TYR A 124 10.25 -7.53 7.84
N LEU A 125 10.90 -7.74 8.98
CA LEU A 125 10.22 -8.30 10.16
C LEU A 125 9.16 -7.36 10.74
N TYR A 126 9.37 -6.05 10.69
CA TYR A 126 8.41 -5.05 11.17
C TYR A 126 7.21 -4.95 10.22
N TRP A 127 7.44 -5.18 8.93
CA TRP A 127 6.38 -5.27 7.94
C TRP A 127 5.53 -6.53 8.13
N LEU A 128 6.13 -7.70 8.40
CA LEU A 128 5.38 -8.91 8.75
C LEU A 128 4.56 -8.74 10.03
N GLU A 129 5.11 -8.07 11.04
CA GLU A 129 4.39 -7.69 12.25
C GLU A 129 3.17 -6.81 11.91
N ALA A 130 3.38 -5.74 11.13
CA ALA A 130 2.31 -4.84 10.70
C ALA A 130 1.22 -5.58 9.91
N LEU A 131 1.57 -6.44 8.95
CA LEU A 131 0.63 -7.27 8.20
C LEU A 131 -0.19 -8.20 9.11
N SER A 132 0.46 -8.82 10.10
CA SER A 132 -0.21 -9.66 11.09
C SER A 132 -1.23 -8.87 11.92
N LEU A 133 -0.86 -7.66 12.36
CA LEU A 133 -1.75 -6.77 13.12
C LEU A 133 -2.92 -6.26 12.26
N CYS A 134 -2.67 -6.00 10.97
CA CYS A 134 -3.68 -5.65 9.97
C CYS A 134 -4.62 -6.81 9.59
N LYS A 135 -4.35 -8.05 10.04
CA LYS A 135 -5.09 -9.26 9.66
C LYS A 135 -5.05 -9.49 8.13
N SER A 136 -3.90 -9.21 7.52
CA SER A 136 -3.70 -9.28 6.07
C SER A 136 -2.54 -10.20 5.67
N LEU A 137 -2.18 -11.13 6.55
CA LEU A 137 -1.15 -12.16 6.34
C LEU A 137 -1.80 -13.52 6.09
#